data_AF-A0A357LEB4-F1
#
_entry.id   AF-A0A357LEB4-F1
#
_cell.length_a   1.000
_cell.length_b   1.000
_cell.length_c   1.000
_cell.angle_alpha   90.00
_cell.angle_beta   90.00
_cell.angle_gamma   90.00
#
_symmetry.space_group_name_H-M   'P 1'
#
loop_
_entity.id
_entity.type
_entity.pdbx_description
1 polymer ?
#
loop_
_entity_poly.entity_id
_entity_poly.type
_entity_poly.pdbx_seq_one_letter_code
_entity_poly.pdbx_strand_id
1 'polypeptide(L)'
;WRIGYVSGPARLIEGVMKAHQFIAYTCPPHLQKAVAAGLGFPDSYFADFIAGLQKKRDLMTALLKDARLAPLACEGTYFVSADIRAVGAKDDAQFCRDLT
;
A
#
# COMPACT_ATOMS: atom_id res chain seq x y z
N TRP A 1 4.25 -6.64 12.02
CA TRP A 1 4.54 -5.45 12.84
C TRP A 1 3.26 -4.76 13.28
N ARG A 2 2.28 -4.48 12.40
CA ARG A 2 0.93 -3.97 12.75
C ARG A 2 0.97 -2.78 13.72
N ILE A 3 1.92 -1.86 13.49
CA ILE A 3 2.01 -0.58 14.19
C ILE A 3 1.53 0.50 13.23
N GLY A 4 0.62 1.35 13.70
CA GLY A 4 0.11 2.51 12.98
C GLY A 4 -0.33 3.58 13.98
N TYR A 5 -0.63 4.76 13.49
CA TYR A 5 -1.11 5.88 14.30
C TYR A 5 -2.18 6.66 13.53
N VAL A 6 -2.98 7.42 14.27
CA VAL A 6 -3.93 8.39 13.74
C VAL A 6 -3.55 9.78 14.27
N SER A 7 -3.74 10.81 13.47
CA SER A 7 -3.55 12.20 13.88
C SER A 7 -4.76 13.03 13.45
N GLY A 8 -5.12 14.05 14.23
CA GLY A 8 -6.30 14.87 13.96
C GLY A 8 -6.72 15.72 15.17
N PRO A 9 -7.87 16.41 15.07
CA PRO A 9 -8.39 17.24 16.15
C PRO A 9 -8.64 16.45 17.44
N ALA A 10 -8.30 17.03 18.59
CA ALA A 10 -8.40 16.39 19.90
C ALA A 10 -9.78 15.74 20.15
N ARG A 11 -10.86 16.46 19.84
CA ARG A 11 -12.25 15.97 19.99
C ARG A 11 -12.55 14.66 19.25
N LEU A 12 -11.86 14.39 18.13
CA LEU A 12 -12.02 13.14 17.37
C LEU A 12 -11.12 12.03 17.93
N ILE A 13 -9.90 12.38 18.33
CA ILE A 13 -8.94 11.45 18.93
C ILE A 13 -9.47 10.85 20.24
N GLU A 14 -10.21 11.63 21.04
CA GLU A 14 -10.85 11.11 22.27
C GLU A 14 -11.74 9.89 22.03
N GLY A 15 -12.56 9.92 20.97
CA GLY A 15 -13.41 8.79 20.60
C GLY A 15 -12.61 7.57 20.16
N VAL A 16 -11.55 7.79 19.37
CA VAL A 16 -10.64 6.72 18.92
C VAL A 16 -9.92 6.07 20.11
N MET A 17 -9.44 6.86 21.06
CA MET A 17 -8.74 6.35 22.26
C MET A 17 -9.67 5.48 23.13
N LYS A 18 -10.93 5.92 23.32
CA LYS A 18 -11.94 5.12 24.04
C LYS A 18 -12.17 3.77 23.37
N ALA A 19 -12.29 3.73 22.04
CA ALA A 19 -12.44 2.48 21.30
C ALA A 19 -11.17 1.61 21.38
N HIS A 20 -9.98 2.20 21.19
CA HIS A 20 -8.70 1.51 21.23
C HIS A 20 -8.46 0.79 22.56
N GLN A 21 -8.84 1.43 23.67
CA GLN A 21 -8.72 0.86 25.02
C GLN A 21 -9.42 -0.51 25.15
N PHE A 22 -10.53 -0.73 24.44
CA PHE A 22 -11.28 -1.99 24.49
C PHE A 22 -10.98 -2.95 23.32
N ILE A 23 -10.43 -2.45 22.21
CA ILE A 23 -10.08 -3.30 21.05
C ILE A 23 -8.71 -3.95 21.24
N ALA A 24 -7.72 -3.15 21.63
CA ALA A 24 -6.32 -3.59 21.68
C ALA A 24 -5.65 -3.26 23.01
N TYR A 25 -6.21 -2.34 23.79
CA TYR A 25 -5.66 -1.77 25.03
C TYR A 25 -4.34 -1.02 24.82
N THR A 26 -3.31 -1.69 24.32
CA THR A 26 -1.97 -1.12 24.07
C THR A 26 -1.33 -1.72 22.81
N CYS A 27 -0.31 -1.03 22.29
CA CYS A 27 0.55 -1.52 21.20
C CYS A 27 1.85 -2.16 21.74
N PRO A 28 2.45 -3.14 21.03
CA PRO A 28 3.69 -3.79 21.47
C PRO A 28 4.85 -2.77 21.69
N PRO A 29 5.37 -2.60 22.93
CA PRO A 29 6.23 -1.47 23.27
C PRO A 29 7.59 -1.50 22.56
N HIS A 30 8.17 -2.68 22.34
CA HIS A 30 9.44 -2.79 21.61
C HIS A 30 9.29 -2.44 20.12
N LEU A 31 8.14 -2.79 19.52
CA LEU A 31 7.86 -2.41 18.12
C LEU A 31 7.54 -0.93 17.99
N GLN A 32 6.90 -0.32 18.99
CA GLN A 32 6.74 1.15 19.03
C GLN A 32 8.09 1.86 19.01
N LYS A 33 9.07 1.41 19.81
CA LYS A 33 10.44 1.96 19.82
C LYS A 33 11.13 1.81 18.47
N ALA A 34 10.99 0.64 17.83
CA ALA A 34 11.60 0.38 16.53
C ALA A 34 10.99 1.26 15.42
N VAL A 35 9.66 1.43 15.42
CA VAL A 35 8.98 2.32 14.45
C VAL A 35 9.34 3.78 14.69
N ALA A 36 9.42 4.23 15.95
CA ALA A 36 9.86 5.58 16.28
C ALA A 36 11.28 5.87 15.75
N ALA A 37 12.21 4.91 15.87
CA ALA A 37 13.53 5.04 15.28
C ALA A 37 13.48 5.13 13.75
N GLY A 38 12.66 4.30 13.10
CA GLY A 38 12.48 4.30 11.64
C GLY A 38 11.86 5.60 11.09
N LEU A 39 10.93 6.22 11.84
CA LEU A 39 10.36 7.53 11.48
C LEU A 39 11.40 8.67 11.52
N GLY A 40 12.51 8.48 12.24
CA GLY A 40 13.62 9.44 12.31
C GLY A 40 14.73 9.19 11.29
N PHE A 41 14.55 8.27 10.35
CA PHE A 41 15.52 8.04 9.27
C PHE A 41 15.64 9.27 8.36
N PRO A 42 16.79 9.46 7.68
CA PRO A 42 16.97 10.57 6.76
C PRO A 42 16.00 10.47 5.57
N ASP A 43 15.58 11.62 5.03
CA ASP A 43 14.67 11.70 3.88
C ASP A 43 15.14 10.86 2.67
N SER A 44 16.45 10.70 2.50
CA SER A 44 17.04 9.86 1.45
C SER A 44 16.56 8.41 1.51
N TYR A 45 16.36 7.85 2.71
CA TYR A 45 15.83 6.50 2.87
C TYR A 45 14.45 6.36 2.21
N PHE A 46 13.56 7.35 2.43
CA PHE A 46 12.21 7.34 1.88
C PHE A 46 12.22 7.66 0.38
N ALA A 47 13.06 8.60 -0.06
CA ALA A 47 13.23 8.94 -1.47
C ALA A 47 13.71 7.73 -2.28
N ASP A 48 14.73 7.00 -1.79
CA ASP A 48 15.26 5.80 -2.43
C ASP A 48 14.21 4.69 -2.48
N PHE A 49 13.44 4.52 -1.40
CA PHE A 49 12.33 3.57 -1.34
C PHE A 49 11.26 3.88 -2.41
N ILE A 50 10.85 5.14 -2.53
CA ILE A 50 9.88 5.61 -3.53
C ILE A 50 10.42 5.38 -4.94
N ALA A 51 11.67 5.78 -5.20
CA ALA A 51 12.32 5.57 -6.50
C ALA A 51 12.39 4.09 -6.88
N GLY A 52 12.68 3.21 -5.91
CA GLY A 52 12.68 1.77 -6.10
C GLY A 52 11.31 1.20 -6.45
N LEU A 53 10.23 1.67 -5.81
CA LEU A 53 8.87 1.27 -6.15
C LEU A 53 8.44 1.79 -7.52
N GLN A 54 8.80 3.04 -7.85
CA GLN A 54 8.51 3.62 -9.16
C GLN A 54 9.16 2.83 -10.29
N LYS A 55 10.44 2.45 -10.15
CA LYS A 55 11.13 1.61 -11.14
C LYS A 55 10.40 0.27 -11.37
N LYS A 56 9.91 -0.37 -10.30
CA LYS A 56 9.16 -1.62 -10.39
C LYS A 56 7.78 -1.43 -11.04
N ARG A 57 7.08 -0.35 -10.71
CA ARG A 57 5.82 0.04 -11.34
C ARG A 57 6.01 0.21 -12.85
N ASP A 58 7.00 0.99 -13.26
CA ASP A 58 7.24 1.31 -14.67
C ASP A 58 7.58 0.03 -15.47
N LEU A 59 8.38 -0.86 -14.89
CA LEU A 59 8.67 -2.18 -15.47
C LEU A 59 7.39 -3.03 -15.62
N MET A 60 6.58 -3.16 -14.55
CA MET A 60 5.34 -3.93 -14.60
C MET A 60 4.35 -3.37 -15.62
N THR A 61 4.19 -2.05 -15.67
CA THR A 61 3.33 -1.37 -16.63
C THR A 61 3.78 -1.63 -18.08
N ALA A 62 5.08 -1.63 -18.36
CA ALA A 62 5.59 -1.98 -19.69
C ALA A 62 5.24 -3.43 -20.06
N LEU A 63 5.53 -4.38 -19.16
CA LEU A 63 5.27 -5.81 -19.40
C LEU A 63 3.78 -6.12 -19.60
N LEU A 64 2.90 -5.47 -18.84
CA LEU A 64 1.45 -5.63 -19.01
C LEU A 64 1.00 -5.13 -20.39
N LYS A 65 1.51 -3.98 -20.85
CA LYS A 65 1.22 -3.47 -22.21
C LYS A 65 1.67 -4.45 -23.28
N ASP A 66 2.88 -5.01 -23.15
CA ASP A 66 3.40 -6.02 -24.08
C ASP A 66 2.53 -7.28 -24.10
N ALA A 67 1.93 -7.64 -22.96
CA ALA A 67 0.96 -8.72 -22.83
C ALA A 67 -0.46 -8.37 -23.32
N ARG A 68 -0.69 -7.18 -23.89
CA ARG A 68 -1.99 -6.64 -24.31
C ARG A 68 -2.99 -6.42 -23.16
N LEU A 69 -2.50 -6.36 -21.92
CA LEU A 69 -3.28 -5.92 -20.76
C LEU A 69 -3.08 -4.41 -20.61
N ALA A 70 -4.15 -3.64 -20.60
CA ALA A 70 -4.06 -2.18 -20.63
C ALA A 70 -3.92 -1.60 -19.21
N PRO A 71 -2.73 -1.18 -18.75
CA PRO A 71 -2.55 -0.73 -17.37
C PRO A 71 -3.17 0.66 -17.16
N LEU A 72 -3.80 0.85 -16.01
CA LEU A 72 -4.34 2.14 -15.59
C LEU A 72 -3.24 3.02 -14.97
N ALA A 73 -3.46 4.33 -14.97
CA ALA A 73 -2.55 5.27 -14.30
C ALA A 73 -2.44 4.94 -12.80
N CYS A 74 -1.21 4.84 -12.29
CA CYS A 74 -0.91 4.54 -10.90
C CYS A 74 -0.06 5.66 -10.29
N GLU A 75 -0.72 6.54 -9.53
CA GLU A 75 -0.13 7.73 -8.90
C GLU A 75 0.46 7.44 -7.51
N GLY A 76 0.20 6.25 -6.95
CA GLY A 76 0.68 5.85 -5.63
C GLY A 76 0.34 4.41 -5.30
N THR A 77 0.68 3.97 -4.09
CA THR A 77 0.70 2.56 -3.68
C THR A 77 1.77 1.74 -4.43
N TYR A 78 1.76 0.42 -4.24
CA TYR A 78 2.63 -0.54 -4.93
C TYR A 78 1.85 -1.53 -5.80
N PHE A 79 0.59 -1.23 -6.11
CA PHE A 79 -0.25 -2.04 -6.99
C PHE A 79 -0.41 -1.39 -8.37
N VAL A 80 -0.62 -2.22 -9.39
CA VAL A 80 -1.02 -1.79 -10.73
C VAL A 80 -2.30 -2.52 -11.09
N SER A 81 -3.33 -1.76 -11.48
CA SER A 81 -4.57 -2.31 -12.04
C SER A 81 -4.47 -2.27 -13.56
N ALA A 82 -4.98 -3.32 -14.22
CA ALA A 82 -5.02 -3.39 -15.68
C ALA A 82 -6.41 -3.79 -16.16
N ASP A 83 -6.80 -3.19 -17.28
CA ASP A 83 -7.98 -3.55 -18.03
C ASP A 83 -7.69 -4.77 -18.91
N ILE A 84 -8.53 -5.79 -18.74
CA ILE A 84 -8.43 -7.11 -19.38
C ILE A 84 -9.34 -7.24 -20.61
N ARG A 85 -10.13 -6.22 -20.95
CA ARG A 85 -11.09 -6.29 -22.06
C ARG A 85 -10.38 -6.46 -23.41
N ALA A 86 -9.18 -5.89 -23.56
CA ALA A 86 -8.37 -5.99 -24.78
C ALA A 86 -7.92 -7.42 -25.11
N VAL A 87 -7.89 -8.32 -24.11
CA VAL A 87 -7.62 -9.76 -24.31
C VAL A 87 -8.90 -10.60 -24.38
N GLY A 88 -10.08 -9.96 -24.46
CA GLY A 88 -11.37 -10.62 -24.60
C GLY A 88 -12.01 -11.10 -23.29
N ALA A 89 -11.39 -10.82 -22.14
CA ALA A 89 -11.95 -11.18 -20.85
C ALA A 89 -13.14 -10.28 -20.47
N LYS A 90 -14.17 -10.89 -19.88
CA LYS A 90 -15.42 -10.23 -19.47
C LYS A 90 -15.68 -10.30 -17.96
N ASP A 91 -14.95 -11.16 -17.27
CA ASP A 91 -15.04 -11.44 -15.85
C ASP A 91 -13.60 -11.52 -15.32
N ASP A 92 -13.26 -10.62 -14.40
CA ASP A 92 -11.91 -10.50 -13.83
C ASP A 92 -11.60 -11.64 -12.86
N ALA A 93 -12.58 -12.12 -12.11
CA ALA A 93 -12.43 -13.23 -11.19
C ALA A 93 -12.18 -14.54 -11.94
N GLN A 94 -12.89 -14.78 -13.05
CA GLN A 94 -12.63 -15.93 -13.90
C GLN A 94 -11.27 -15.81 -14.60
N PHE A 95 -10.95 -14.64 -15.16
CA PHE A 95 -9.65 -14.39 -15.78
C PHE A 95 -8.49 -14.66 -14.81
N CYS A 96 -8.60 -14.23 -13.54
CA CYS A 96 -7.59 -14.51 -12.53
C CYS A 96 -7.45 -16.01 -12.21
N ARG A 97 -8.55 -16.77 -12.22
CA ARG A 97 -8.51 -18.23 -12.00
C ARG A 97 -7.86 -18.97 -13.17
N ASP A 98 -8.03 -18.47 -14.39
CA ASP A 98 -7.45 -19.10 -15.59
C ASP A 98 -5.92 -18.89 -15.69
N LEU A 99 -5.35 -17.95 -14.92
CA LEU A 99 -3.91 -17.67 -14.86
C LEU A 99 -3.13 -18.57 -13.89
N THR A 100 -3.80 -19.28 -13.00
CA THR A 100 -3.21 -20.17 -11.98
C THR A 100 -3.31 -21.63 -12.37
#